data_AF-A0A7S2RX86-F1
#
_entry.id   AF-A0A7S2RX86-F1
#
_cell.length_a   1.000
_cell.length_b   1.000
_cell.length_c   1.000
_cell.angle_alpha   90.00
_cell.angle_beta   90.00
_cell.angle_gamma   90.00
#
_symmetry.space_group_name_H-M   'P 1'
#
loop_
_entity.id
_entity.type
_entity.pdbx_description
1 polymer ?
#
loop_
_entity_poly.entity_id
_entity_poly.type
_entity_poly.pdbx_seq_one_letter_code
_entity_poly.pdbx_strand_id
1 'polypeptide(L)'
;QTFFLYFVHDCIINDNSNNNSMAMVSTLAIVGQSAGALTCYPVGIISDKYCHGKRKPFVYISCIVLALSYLAILKCHTYHQMMICIIMAGAANGVYLTMDTSLAVDTLLLTPSNNNTNTNNTKPDEEENTSYQQQHVNDYDDNNNNGEASSVKQRVDGSAQLLGVWGVAGFLGTTMGPIIFGPALFFFGNTHNHRNDNNNNNNDDAFYSIEGYAVLYSLSAFFFICSAITLMFVQKKGV
;
A
#
# COMPACT_ATOMS: atom_id res chain seq x y z
N GLN A 1 11.04 1.51 1.62
CA GLN A 1 11.65 0.69 2.68
C GLN A 1 13.17 0.92 2.77
N THR A 2 13.90 0.95 1.65
CA THR A 2 15.37 1.12 1.64
C THR A 2 15.87 2.42 2.29
N PHE A 3 15.24 3.57 2.03
CA PHE A 3 15.67 4.85 2.66
C PHE A 3 15.38 4.93 4.15
N PHE A 4 14.32 4.26 4.60
CA PHE A 4 14.02 4.14 6.02
C PHE A 4 15.17 3.40 6.74
N LEU A 5 15.77 2.42 6.06
CA LEU A 5 16.94 1.70 6.55
C LEU A 5 18.13 2.64 6.82
N TYR A 6 18.42 3.53 5.86
CA TYR A 6 19.49 4.52 5.96
C TYR A 6 19.19 5.57 7.04
N PHE A 7 17.94 6.03 7.15
CA PHE A 7 17.54 6.95 8.22
C PHE A 7 17.76 6.36 9.61
N VAL A 8 17.30 5.12 9.82
CA VAL A 8 17.45 4.41 11.09
C VAL A 8 18.93 4.20 11.41
N HIS A 9 19.73 3.81 10.41
CA HIS A 9 21.17 3.65 10.54
C HIS A 9 21.81 4.96 11.04
N ASP A 10 21.52 6.08 10.39
CA ASP A 10 22.16 7.36 10.68
C ASP A 10 21.67 8.00 11.99
N CYS A 11 20.39 7.83 12.35
CA CYS A 11 19.85 8.35 13.60
C CYS A 11 20.26 7.52 14.83
N ILE A 12 20.40 6.20 14.71
CA ILE A 12 20.74 5.33 15.86
C ILE A 12 22.25 5.31 16.13
N ILE A 13 23.09 5.40 15.10
CA ILE A 13 24.56 5.33 15.27
C ILE A 13 25.08 6.46 16.17
N ASN A 14 24.45 7.63 16.13
CA ASN A 14 24.82 8.74 17.01
C ASN A 14 24.50 8.49 18.49
N ASP A 15 23.62 7.54 18.83
CA ASP A 15 23.11 7.35 20.20
C ASP A 15 23.75 6.14 20.92
N ASN A 16 24.37 5.19 20.21
CA ASN A 16 24.99 4.02 20.85
C ASN A 16 26.26 3.52 20.14
N SER A 17 27.40 3.68 20.83
CA SER A 17 28.72 3.07 20.59
C SER A 17 28.71 1.53 20.72
N ASN A 18 27.78 0.82 20.06
CA ASN A 18 27.69 -0.64 20.10
C ASN A 18 27.46 -1.24 18.70
N ASN A 19 28.27 -2.26 18.40
CA ASN A 19 28.60 -2.81 17.07
C ASN A 19 27.46 -3.48 16.26
N ASN A 20 26.17 -3.24 16.52
CA ASN A 20 25.07 -4.03 15.95
C ASN A 20 23.94 -3.20 15.28
N SER A 21 24.27 -2.08 14.63
CA SER A 21 23.29 -1.22 13.91
C SER A 21 22.46 -1.99 12.87
N MET A 22 23.10 -2.91 12.14
CA MET A 22 22.43 -3.74 11.13
C MET A 22 21.35 -4.67 11.72
N ALA A 23 21.53 -5.16 12.95
CA ALA A 23 20.56 -6.04 13.62
C ALA A 23 19.34 -5.26 14.12
N MET A 24 19.50 -4.01 14.55
CA MET A 24 18.39 -3.16 14.97
C MET A 24 17.48 -2.82 13.80
N VAL A 25 18.10 -2.44 12.69
CA VAL A 25 17.42 -2.15 11.43
C VAL A 25 16.58 -3.34 10.95
N SER A 26 17.16 -4.55 10.93
CA SER A 26 16.44 -5.74 10.48
C SER A 26 15.30 -6.09 11.45
N THR A 27 15.52 -5.92 12.75
CA THR A 27 14.48 -6.12 13.79
C THR A 27 13.30 -5.18 13.56
N LEU A 28 13.56 -3.89 13.34
CA LEU A 28 12.52 -2.90 13.08
C LEU A 28 11.74 -3.22 11.79
N ALA A 29 12.43 -3.67 10.74
CA ALA A 29 11.79 -4.11 9.50
C ALA A 29 10.88 -5.33 9.73
N ILE A 30 11.36 -6.35 10.45
CA ILE A 30 10.57 -7.56 10.77
C ILE A 30 9.34 -7.19 11.60
N VAL A 31 9.50 -6.34 12.61
CA VAL A 31 8.39 -5.87 13.48
C VAL A 31 7.35 -5.09 12.68
N GLY A 32 7.77 -4.19 11.78
CA GLY A 32 6.84 -3.45 10.93
C GLY A 32 6.06 -4.36 9.97
N GLN A 33 6.74 -5.32 9.33
CA GLN A 33 6.10 -6.24 8.39
C GLN A 33 5.17 -7.23 9.10
N SER A 34 5.56 -7.72 10.29
CA SER A 34 4.70 -8.60 11.08
C SER A 34 3.46 -7.88 11.59
N ALA A 35 3.58 -6.63 12.04
CA ALA A 35 2.43 -5.80 12.39
C ALA A 35 1.47 -5.61 11.21
N GLY A 36 2.01 -5.35 10.00
CA GLY A 36 1.22 -5.28 8.77
C GLY A 36 0.46 -6.58 8.50
N ALA A 37 1.18 -7.71 8.45
CA ALA A 37 0.60 -9.03 8.20
C ALA A 37 -0.50 -9.41 9.21
N LEU A 38 -0.27 -9.15 10.49
CA LEU A 38 -1.25 -9.40 11.55
C LEU A 38 -2.49 -8.51 11.43
N THR A 39 -2.36 -7.30 10.88
CA THR A 39 -3.48 -6.37 10.72
C THR A 39 -4.32 -6.67 9.47
N CYS A 40 -3.73 -7.29 8.43
CA CYS A 40 -4.43 -7.64 7.18
C CYS A 40 -5.65 -8.55 7.40
N TYR A 41 -5.51 -9.59 8.24
CA TYR A 41 -6.60 -10.54 8.48
C TYR A 41 -7.82 -9.92 9.19
N PRO A 42 -7.68 -9.27 10.37
CA PRO A 42 -8.82 -8.70 11.07
C PRO A 42 -9.48 -7.58 10.26
N VAL A 43 -8.69 -6.75 9.56
CA VAL A 43 -9.28 -5.63 8.80
C VAL A 43 -10.11 -6.09 7.61
N GLY A 44 -9.72 -7.20 6.96
CA GLY A 44 -10.53 -7.82 5.91
C GLY A 44 -11.90 -8.23 6.43
N ILE A 45 -11.93 -8.97 7.55
CA ILE A 45 -13.18 -9.39 8.21
C ILE A 45 -14.02 -8.19 8.65
N ILE A 46 -13.38 -7.18 9.23
CA ILE A 46 -14.08 -5.98 9.72
C ILE A 46 -14.72 -5.23 8.54
N SER A 47 -14.01 -5.05 7.44
CA SER A 47 -14.54 -4.40 6.24
C SER A 47 -15.77 -5.14 5.69
N ASP A 48 -15.68 -6.46 5.58
CA ASP A 48 -16.76 -7.27 5.01
C ASP A 48 -18.00 -7.31 5.92
N LYS A 49 -17.82 -7.41 7.24
CA LYS A 49 -18.95 -7.51 8.20
C LYS A 49 -19.56 -6.17 8.61
N TYR A 50 -18.74 -5.18 8.94
CA TYR A 50 -19.23 -3.95 9.57
C TYR A 50 -19.56 -2.82 8.58
N CYS A 51 -18.95 -2.82 7.40
CA CYS A 51 -19.08 -1.70 6.46
C CYS A 51 -19.89 -2.02 5.21
N HIS A 52 -20.66 -3.12 5.21
CA HIS A 52 -21.49 -3.55 4.07
C HIS A 52 -20.67 -3.59 2.75
N GLY A 53 -19.40 -4.01 2.83
CA GLY A 53 -18.48 -4.04 1.69
C GLY A 53 -17.92 -2.68 1.25
N LYS A 54 -18.14 -1.58 1.99
CA LYS A 54 -17.56 -0.26 1.67
C LYS A 54 -16.07 -0.22 2.05
N ARG A 55 -15.20 -0.52 1.10
CA ARG A 55 -13.72 -0.57 1.27
C ARG A 55 -13.02 0.79 1.18
N LYS A 56 -13.59 1.76 0.45
CA LYS A 56 -13.03 3.11 0.27
C LYS A 56 -12.65 3.85 1.58
N PRO A 57 -13.50 3.93 2.63
CA PRO A 57 -13.15 4.67 3.85
C PRO A 57 -11.91 4.12 4.56
N PHE A 58 -11.69 2.80 4.54
CA PHE A 58 -10.51 2.20 5.15
C PHE A 58 -9.22 2.63 4.46
N VAL A 59 -9.23 2.78 3.14
CA VAL A 59 -8.10 3.28 2.37
C VAL A 59 -7.78 4.72 2.72
N TYR A 60 -8.78 5.58 2.89
CA TYR A 60 -8.55 6.97 3.30
C TYR A 60 -7.94 7.06 4.70
N ILE A 61 -8.49 6.30 5.66
CA ILE A 61 -8.00 6.30 7.03
C ILE A 61 -6.55 5.79 7.08
N SER A 62 -6.23 4.71 6.37
CA SER A 62 -4.87 4.19 6.34
C SER A 62 -3.89 5.16 5.69
N CYS A 63 -4.25 5.86 4.61
CA CYS A 63 -3.41 6.91 4.02
C CYS A 63 -3.11 8.05 5.00
N ILE A 64 -4.11 8.50 5.77
CA ILE A 64 -3.93 9.55 6.78
C ILE A 64 -3.00 9.04 7.89
N VAL A 65 -3.24 7.83 8.40
CA VAL A 65 -2.39 7.24 9.46
C VAL A 65 -0.96 7.03 8.96
N LEU A 66 -0.76 6.60 7.71
CA LEU A 66 0.57 6.49 7.10
C LEU A 66 1.27 7.85 7.02
N ALA A 67 0.59 8.87 6.49
CA ALA A 67 1.14 10.22 6.40
C ALA A 67 1.55 10.75 7.79
N LEU A 68 0.69 10.58 8.80
CA LEU A 68 0.99 10.98 10.17
C LEU A 68 2.13 10.18 10.79
N SER A 69 2.20 8.87 10.53
CA SER A 69 3.28 8.01 11.04
C SER A 69 4.63 8.42 10.46
N TYR A 70 4.70 8.76 9.16
CA TYR A 70 5.92 9.24 8.54
C TYR A 70 6.35 10.62 9.04
N LEU A 71 5.41 11.52 9.32
CA LEU A 71 5.72 12.80 9.98
C LEU A 71 6.17 12.61 11.43
N ALA A 72 5.59 11.65 12.16
CA ALA A 72 5.95 11.35 13.54
C ALA A 72 7.39 10.82 13.66
N ILE A 73 7.85 10.01 12.69
CA ILE A 73 9.22 9.49 12.63
C ILE A 73 10.27 10.63 12.67
N LEU A 74 9.97 11.80 12.09
CA LEU A 74 10.87 12.97 12.13
C LEU A 74 11.11 13.53 13.53
N LYS A 75 10.20 13.26 14.47
CA LYS A 75 10.30 13.71 15.87
C LYS A 75 10.78 12.61 16.81
N CYS A 76 10.96 11.38 16.31
CA CYS A 76 11.41 10.26 17.12
C CYS A 76 12.93 10.29 17.25
N HIS A 77 13.41 10.64 18.44
CA HIS A 77 14.82 10.53 18.80
C HIS A 77 15.13 9.29 19.64
N THR A 78 14.10 8.59 20.14
CA THR A 78 14.27 7.41 21.00
C THR A 78 13.91 6.12 20.25
N TYR A 79 14.68 5.05 20.45
CA TYR A 79 14.44 3.73 19.86
C TYR A 79 13.01 3.21 20.08
N HIS A 80 12.48 3.34 21.30
CA HIS A 80 11.12 2.91 21.62
C HIS A 80 10.04 3.70 20.87
N GLN A 81 10.21 5.02 20.73
CA GLN A 81 9.27 5.86 19.97
C GLN A 81 9.28 5.47 18.50
N MET A 82 10.46 5.20 17.94
CA MET A 82 10.61 4.77 16.57
C MET A 82 9.97 3.39 16.34
N MET A 83 10.14 2.44 17.27
CA MET A 83 9.49 1.13 17.20
C MET A 83 7.96 1.26 17.17
N ILE A 84 7.37 2.10 18.03
CA ILE A 84 5.93 2.36 18.03
C ILE A 84 5.48 2.94 16.68
N CYS A 85 6.21 3.93 16.15
CA CYS A 85 5.87 4.54 14.86
C CYS A 85 5.94 3.53 13.71
N ILE A 86 6.91 2.60 13.72
CA ILE A 86 7.03 1.55 12.70
C ILE A 86 5.90 0.54 12.81
N ILE A 87 5.50 0.15 14.02
CA ILE A 87 4.35 -0.74 14.22
C ILE A 87 3.08 -0.08 13.66
N MET A 88 2.85 1.20 13.96
CA MET A 88 1.70 1.95 13.43
C MET A 88 1.76 2.08 11.91
N ALA A 89 2.92 2.44 11.34
CA ALA A 89 3.11 2.55 9.90
C ALA A 89 2.93 1.19 9.20
N GLY A 90 3.46 0.11 9.78
CA GLY A 90 3.33 -1.26 9.28
C GLY A 90 1.88 -1.74 9.28
N ALA A 91 1.17 -1.55 10.40
CA ALA A 91 -0.24 -1.86 10.53
C ALA A 91 -1.09 -1.09 9.51
N ALA A 92 -0.89 0.23 9.41
CA ALA A 92 -1.60 1.07 8.44
C ALA A 92 -1.30 0.67 6.99
N ASN A 93 -0.06 0.31 6.67
CA ASN A 93 0.31 -0.20 5.36
C ASN A 93 -0.37 -1.54 5.05
N GLY A 94 -0.45 -2.44 6.03
CA GLY A 94 -1.19 -3.71 5.89
C GLY A 94 -2.68 -3.48 5.62
N VAL A 95 -3.31 -2.51 6.30
CA VAL A 95 -4.70 -2.11 6.01
C VAL A 95 -4.85 -1.56 4.61
N TYR A 96 -3.96 -0.62 4.23
CA TYR A 96 -3.97 -0.01 2.91
C TYR A 96 -3.87 -1.07 1.79
N LEU A 97 -2.85 -1.93 1.84
CA LEU A 97 -2.63 -2.96 0.82
C LEU A 97 -3.78 -3.96 0.73
N THR A 98 -4.30 -4.40 1.87
CA THR A 98 -5.44 -5.34 1.91
C THR A 98 -6.66 -4.74 1.22
N MET A 99 -6.98 -3.48 1.54
CA MET A 99 -8.16 -2.80 1.02
C MET A 99 -7.99 -2.39 -0.45
N ASP A 100 -6.81 -1.94 -0.85
CA ASP A 100 -6.48 -1.60 -2.24
C ASP A 100 -6.57 -2.82 -3.15
N THR A 101 -5.96 -3.95 -2.74
CA THR A 101 -6.05 -5.22 -3.49
C THR A 101 -7.50 -5.68 -3.60
N SER A 102 -8.26 -5.58 -2.51
CA SER A 102 -9.67 -5.94 -2.46
C SER A 102 -10.52 -5.06 -3.39
N LEU A 103 -10.27 -3.75 -3.44
CA LEU A 103 -10.92 -2.84 -4.39
C LEU A 103 -10.57 -3.19 -5.84
N ALA A 104 -9.31 -3.54 -6.12
CA ALA A 104 -8.90 -3.96 -7.45
C ALA A 104 -9.69 -5.21 -7.88
N VAL A 105 -9.80 -6.23 -7.01
CA VAL A 105 -10.59 -7.44 -7.30
C VAL A 105 -12.07 -7.13 -7.52
N ASP A 106 -12.68 -6.25 -6.72
CA ASP A 106 -14.10 -5.90 -6.88
C ASP A 106 -14.38 -5.22 -8.23
N THR A 107 -13.43 -4.44 -8.75
CA THR A 107 -13.60 -3.82 -10.08
C THR A 107 -13.59 -4.83 -11.22
N LEU A 108 -12.99 -6.01 -11.03
CA LEU A 108 -12.98 -7.09 -12.04
C LEU A 108 -14.36 -7.68 -12.22
N LEU A 109 -15.07 -7.90 -11.11
CA LEU A 109 -16.37 -8.59 -11.10
C LEU A 109 -17.49 -7.76 -11.75
N LEU A 110 -17.31 -6.45 -11.89
CA LEU A 110 -18.33 -5.53 -12.42
C LEU A 110 -18.32 -5.39 -13.95
N THR A 111 -17.39 -6.01 -14.68
CA THR A 111 -17.37 -5.90 -16.15
C THR A 111 -18.54 -6.71 -16.73
N PRO A 112 -19.59 -6.07 -17.30
CA PRO A 112 -20.74 -6.80 -17.82
C PRO A 112 -20.31 -7.62 -19.04
N SER A 113 -20.61 -8.92 -19.03
CA SER A 113 -20.54 -9.74 -20.24
C SER A 113 -21.49 -9.10 -21.26
N ASN A 114 -20.92 -8.51 -22.31
CA ASN A 114 -21.65 -7.92 -23.42
C ASN A 114 -22.34 -9.05 -24.19
N ASN A 115 -23.40 -9.60 -23.59
CA ASN A 115 -24.23 -10.61 -24.19
C ASN A 115 -25.07 -9.88 -25.24
N ASN A 116 -24.73 -10.13 -26.51
CA ASN A 116 -25.64 -10.00 -27.64
C ASN A 116 -26.88 -10.87 -27.40
N THR A 117 -27.79 -10.40 -26.55
CA THR A 117 -29.12 -10.95 -26.45
C THR A 117 -29.98 -10.13 -27.39
N ASN A 118 -30.23 -10.71 -28.57
CA ASN A 118 -31.44 -10.43 -29.34
C ASN A 118 -32.65 -10.71 -28.44
N THR A 119 -33.08 -9.73 -27.64
CA THR A 119 -34.31 -9.80 -26.85
C THR A 119 -35.48 -9.34 -27.71
N ASN A 120 -36.06 -10.30 -28.43
CA ASN A 120 -37.49 -10.22 -28.72
C ASN A 120 -38.25 -10.51 -27.43
N ASN A 121 -38.89 -9.47 -26.90
CA ASN A 121 -40.11 -9.44 -26.06
C ASN A 121 -40.32 -10.58 -25.06
N THR A 122 -40.20 -10.29 -23.76
CA THR A 122 -41.24 -10.58 -22.74
C THR A 122 -41.02 -9.67 -21.51
N LYS A 123 -42.11 -9.16 -20.95
CA LYS A 123 -42.22 -8.16 -19.87
C LYS A 123 -41.67 -8.66 -18.50
N PRO A 124 -41.36 -7.73 -17.58
CA PRO A 124 -40.82 -8.03 -16.25
C PRO A 124 -41.91 -8.07 -15.18
N ASP A 125 -41.72 -8.93 -14.17
CA ASP A 125 -42.25 -8.74 -12.81
C ASP A 125 -41.15 -9.15 -11.80
N GLU A 126 -40.90 -8.20 -10.89
CA GLU A 126 -40.44 -8.29 -9.49
C GLU A 126 -39.64 -9.52 -8.99
N GLU A 127 -38.43 -9.31 -8.47
CA GLU A 127 -38.18 -9.19 -7.02
C GLU A 127 -36.68 -9.03 -6.70
N GLU A 128 -36.41 -8.05 -5.84
CA GLU A 128 -35.11 -7.65 -5.31
C GLU A 128 -34.72 -8.59 -4.15
N ASN A 129 -33.72 -9.45 -4.33
CA ASN A 129 -33.05 -10.13 -3.22
C ASN A 129 -31.57 -10.34 -3.53
N THR A 130 -30.77 -9.34 -3.15
CA THR A 130 -29.31 -9.37 -3.28
C THR A 130 -28.69 -9.97 -2.02
N SER A 131 -28.73 -11.30 -1.91
CA SER A 131 -27.92 -12.06 -0.94
C SER A 131 -26.69 -12.59 -1.66
N TYR A 132 -25.51 -12.21 -1.18
CA TYR A 132 -24.21 -12.72 -1.61
C TYR A 132 -24.21 -14.26 -1.61
N GLN A 133 -24.45 -14.88 -2.77
CA GLN A 133 -24.18 -16.29 -2.96
C GLN A 133 -22.68 -16.49 -3.07
N GLN A 134 -22.11 -17.04 -2.01
CA GLN A 134 -20.92 -17.84 -2.09
C GLN A 134 -21.29 -19.08 -2.90
N GLN A 135 -20.93 -19.05 -4.18
CA GLN A 135 -21.24 -20.07 -5.17
C GLN A 135 -20.51 -21.35 -4.81
N HIS A 136 -21.19 -22.22 -4.05
CA HIS A 136 -20.86 -23.62 -3.93
C HIS A 136 -20.99 -24.20 -5.34
N VAL A 137 -19.87 -24.59 -5.95
CA VAL A 137 -19.84 -25.34 -7.21
C VAL A 137 -20.48 -26.69 -6.91
N ASN A 138 -21.80 -26.76 -7.03
CA ASN A 138 -22.50 -28.02 -7.05
C ASN A 138 -22.32 -28.58 -8.47
N ASP A 139 -21.76 -29.80 -8.51
CA ASP A 139 -21.83 -30.71 -9.63
C ASP A 139 -23.23 -30.65 -10.26
N TYR A 140 -23.32 -30.22 -11.52
CA TYR A 140 -24.52 -30.38 -12.31
C TYR A 140 -24.17 -30.87 -13.71
N ASP A 141 -25.03 -31.78 -14.14
CA ASP A 141 -24.89 -32.71 -15.24
C ASP A 141 -24.39 -32.10 -16.55
N ASP A 142 -23.35 -32.75 -17.03
CA ASP A 142 -22.80 -32.73 -18.37
C ASP A 142 -23.86 -33.24 -19.36
N ASN A 143 -24.61 -32.36 -20.02
CA ASN A 143 -25.25 -32.64 -21.32
C ASN A 143 -26.01 -31.41 -21.91
N ASN A 144 -25.30 -30.31 -22.24
CA ASN A 144 -25.60 -29.46 -23.44
C ASN A 144 -24.64 -28.23 -23.63
N ASN A 145 -23.36 -28.31 -23.28
CA ASN A 145 -22.56 -27.13 -22.90
C ASN A 145 -21.40 -26.71 -23.82
N ASN A 146 -21.64 -26.53 -25.13
CA ASN A 146 -20.60 -25.95 -26.00
C ASN A 146 -20.51 -24.41 -25.94
N GLY A 147 -21.57 -23.72 -25.48
CA GLY A 147 -21.60 -22.24 -25.37
C GLY A 147 -21.11 -21.69 -24.02
N GLU A 148 -21.34 -22.40 -22.93
CA GLU A 148 -21.07 -21.91 -21.56
C GLU A 148 -19.59 -22.03 -21.16
N ALA A 149 -18.91 -23.08 -21.61
CA ALA A 149 -17.47 -23.24 -21.39
C ALA A 149 -16.64 -22.10 -22.02
N SER A 150 -17.11 -21.52 -23.12
CA SER A 150 -16.42 -20.43 -23.81
C SER A 150 -16.55 -19.09 -23.08
N SER A 151 -17.72 -18.80 -22.48
CA SER A 151 -17.96 -17.54 -21.76
C SER A 151 -17.29 -17.51 -20.37
N VAL A 152 -17.21 -18.66 -19.69
CA VAL A 152 -16.47 -18.79 -18.42
C VAL A 152 -14.98 -18.56 -18.63
N LYS A 153 -14.39 -19.17 -19.68
CA LYS A 153 -12.97 -19.00 -20.01
C LYS A 153 -12.61 -17.52 -20.26
N GLN A 154 -13.46 -16.79 -20.97
CA GLN A 154 -13.22 -15.38 -21.29
C GLN A 154 -13.25 -14.45 -20.06
N ARG A 155 -14.03 -14.77 -19.01
CA ARG A 155 -14.06 -13.99 -17.75
C ARG A 155 -12.80 -14.19 -16.90
N VAL A 156 -12.27 -15.41 -16.86
CA VAL A 156 -11.06 -15.75 -16.10
C VAL A 156 -9.83 -15.04 -16.69
N ASP A 157 -9.73 -15.00 -18.02
CA ASP A 157 -8.60 -14.37 -18.73
C ASP A 157 -8.49 -12.86 -18.42
N GLY A 158 -9.62 -12.14 -18.33
CA GLY A 158 -9.63 -10.70 -18.03
C GLY A 158 -9.23 -10.37 -16.59
N SER A 159 -9.61 -11.20 -15.64
CA SER A 159 -9.32 -10.96 -14.22
C SER A 159 -7.83 -11.15 -13.91
N ALA A 160 -7.22 -12.19 -14.48
CA ALA A 160 -5.79 -12.43 -14.37
C ALA A 160 -4.96 -11.29 -15.00
N GLN A 161 -5.40 -10.78 -16.16
CA GLN A 161 -4.72 -9.66 -16.83
C GLN A 161 -4.72 -8.39 -15.97
N LEU A 162 -5.85 -8.03 -15.37
CA LEU A 162 -5.97 -6.83 -14.53
C LEU A 162 -5.17 -6.96 -13.22
N LEU A 163 -5.15 -8.14 -12.60
CA LEU A 163 -4.28 -8.42 -11.46
C LEU A 163 -2.80 -8.29 -11.84
N GLY A 164 -2.44 -8.74 -13.04
CA GLY A 164 -1.11 -8.55 -13.62
C GLY A 164 -0.74 -7.07 -13.78
N VAL A 165 -1.64 -6.25 -14.32
CA VAL A 165 -1.44 -4.79 -14.45
C VAL A 165 -1.27 -4.13 -13.10
N TRP A 166 -2.07 -4.51 -12.09
CA TRP A 166 -1.93 -3.99 -10.73
C TRP A 166 -0.55 -4.33 -10.13
N GLY A 167 -0.09 -5.58 -10.30
CA GLY A 167 1.24 -6.00 -9.85
C GLY A 167 2.37 -5.21 -10.51
N VAL A 168 2.28 -4.95 -11.82
CA VAL A 168 3.25 -4.11 -12.55
C VAL A 168 3.24 -2.67 -12.06
N ALA A 169 2.06 -2.09 -11.82
CA ALA A 169 1.94 -0.74 -11.28
C ALA A 169 2.56 -0.63 -9.87
N GLY A 170 2.32 -1.62 -9.00
CA GLY A 170 2.94 -1.71 -7.68
C GLY A 170 4.46 -1.81 -7.76
N PHE A 171 4.97 -2.66 -8.67
CA PHE A 171 6.40 -2.77 -8.91
C PHE A 171 7.01 -1.46 -9.42
N LEU A 172 6.38 -0.79 -10.38
CA LEU A 172 6.82 0.51 -10.88
C LEU A 172 6.85 1.56 -9.77
N GLY A 173 5.81 1.64 -8.93
CA GLY A 173 5.79 2.54 -7.78
C GLY A 173 6.96 2.30 -6.82
N THR A 174 7.27 1.03 -6.52
CA THR A 174 8.38 0.69 -5.61
C THR A 174 9.76 0.97 -6.21
N THR A 175 9.92 0.85 -7.54
CA THR A 175 11.18 1.16 -8.25
C THR A 175 11.39 2.66 -8.45
N MET A 176 10.33 3.44 -8.63
CA MET A 176 10.40 4.90 -8.71
C MET A 176 10.87 5.54 -7.40
N GLY A 177 10.59 4.92 -6.25
CA GLY A 177 11.03 5.40 -4.94
C GLY A 177 12.55 5.65 -4.90
N PRO A 178 13.40 4.62 -5.05
CA PRO A 178 14.86 4.75 -5.17
C PRO A 178 15.34 5.80 -6.18
N ILE A 179 14.69 5.86 -7.34
CA ILE A 179 15.09 6.74 -8.44
C ILE A 179 14.83 8.22 -8.09
N ILE A 180 13.72 8.54 -7.44
CA ILE A 180 13.37 9.92 -7.06
C ILE A 180 14.12 10.32 -5.79
N PHE A 181 14.09 9.45 -4.78
CA PHE A 181 14.59 9.78 -3.45
C PHE A 181 16.11 9.76 -3.34
N GLY A 182 16.82 8.96 -4.15
CA GLY A 182 18.29 8.95 -4.15
C GLY A 182 18.89 10.32 -4.48
N PRO A 183 18.58 10.91 -5.66
CA PRO A 183 19.02 12.25 -6.01
C PRO A 183 18.50 13.33 -5.05
N ALA A 184 17.25 13.24 -4.58
CA ALA A 184 16.72 14.19 -3.61
C ALA A 184 17.57 14.19 -2.33
N LEU A 185 17.93 13.01 -1.82
CA LEU A 185 18.78 12.86 -0.65
C LEU A 185 20.20 13.40 -0.93
N PHE A 186 20.74 13.20 -2.13
CA PHE A 186 22.03 13.79 -2.52
C PHE A 186 21.99 15.33 -2.57
N PHE A 187 20.94 15.93 -3.13
CA PHE A 187 20.82 17.39 -3.25
C PHE A 187 20.54 18.08 -1.91
N PHE A 188 19.65 17.53 -1.07
CA PHE A 188 19.26 18.13 0.20
C PHE A 188 20.11 17.65 1.39
N GLY A 189 20.77 16.50 1.27
CA GLY A 189 21.66 15.95 2.30
C GLY A 189 23.03 16.61 2.30
N ASN A 190 23.48 17.14 1.16
CA ASN A 190 24.80 17.74 0.99
C ASN A 190 24.83 19.25 1.31
N THR A 191 23.88 19.75 2.11
CA THR A 191 23.81 21.14 2.56
C THR A 191 24.96 21.43 3.54
N HIS A 192 26.14 21.61 2.94
CA HIS A 192 27.17 22.58 3.25
C HIS A 192 27.32 22.96 4.73
N ASN A 193 27.74 21.99 5.54
CA ASN A 193 28.58 22.30 6.69
C ASN A 193 29.94 22.77 6.16
N HIS A 194 30.01 24.03 5.72
CA HIS A 194 31.26 24.79 5.63
C HIS A 194 31.71 25.14 7.05
N ARG A 195 31.72 24.14 7.95
CA ARG A 195 32.24 24.27 9.30
C ARG A 195 33.75 24.12 9.15
N ASN A 196 34.42 25.23 9.40
CA ASN A 196 35.85 25.46 9.22
C ASN A 196 36.65 24.66 10.28
N ASP A 197 36.49 23.35 10.32
CA ASP A 197 37.12 22.48 11.32
C ASP A 197 38.51 22.07 10.81
N ASN A 198 39.50 22.88 11.19
CA ASN A 198 40.94 22.65 11.06
C ASN A 198 41.45 21.46 11.92
N ASN A 199 40.60 20.48 12.25
CA ASN A 199 40.95 19.38 13.13
C ASN A 199 41.09 18.08 12.33
N ASN A 200 42.34 17.75 11.98
CA ASN A 200 42.78 16.54 11.28
C ASN A 200 42.56 15.25 12.09
N ASN A 201 41.30 14.84 12.31
CA ASN A 201 40.99 13.50 12.79
C ASN A 201 40.12 12.77 11.76
N ASN A 202 40.79 12.06 10.86
CA ASN A 202 40.29 11.32 9.70
C ASN A 202 39.36 10.15 10.08
N ASN A 203 38.10 10.41 10.43
CA ASN A 203 37.01 9.41 10.40
C ASN A 203 35.69 10.12 10.10
N ASP A 204 35.62 10.84 8.98
CA ASP A 204 34.39 11.49 8.54
C ASP A 204 33.49 10.45 7.85
N ASP A 205 32.80 9.66 8.67
CA ASP A 205 31.64 8.91 8.19
C ASP A 205 30.63 9.94 7.65
N ALA A 206 30.28 9.80 6.37
CA ALA A 206 29.42 10.76 5.67
C ALA A 206 27.96 10.63 6.17
N PHE A 207 27.63 11.33 7.25
CA PHE A 207 26.27 11.41 7.77
C PHE A 207 25.41 12.33 6.91
N TYR A 208 24.22 11.88 6.56
CA TYR A 208 23.26 12.72 5.86
C TYR A 208 22.61 13.74 6.80
N SER A 209 22.38 14.96 6.30
CA SER A 209 21.66 15.99 7.05
C SER A 209 20.23 15.57 7.36
N ILE A 210 19.78 15.85 8.58
CA ILE A 210 18.38 15.67 9.03
C ILE A 210 17.38 16.38 8.11
N GLU A 211 17.81 17.46 7.45
CA GLU A 211 16.99 18.21 6.49
C GLU A 211 16.62 17.36 5.27
N GLY A 212 17.55 16.55 4.76
CA GLY A 212 17.28 15.65 3.62
C GLY A 212 16.18 14.65 3.96
N TYR A 213 16.23 14.06 5.16
CA TYR A 213 15.21 13.14 5.64
C TYR A 213 13.86 13.84 5.85
N ALA A 214 13.84 15.06 6.39
CA ALA A 214 12.62 15.87 6.51
C ALA A 214 11.92 16.08 5.16
N VAL A 215 12.66 16.41 4.10
CA VAL A 215 12.11 16.55 2.75
C VAL A 215 11.53 15.23 2.25
N LEU A 216 12.27 14.13 2.43
CA LEU A 216 11.87 12.78 2.03
C LEU A 216 10.55 12.32 2.67
N TYR A 217 10.43 12.46 3.99
CA TYR A 217 9.24 12.04 4.71
C TYR A 217 8.06 12.98 4.45
N SER A 218 8.30 14.28 4.26
CA SER A 218 7.27 15.24 3.87
C SER A 218 6.73 14.95 2.47
N LEU A 219 7.61 14.63 1.51
CA LEU A 219 7.21 14.24 0.16
C LEU A 219 6.42 12.93 0.17
N SER A 220 6.81 11.96 1.00
CA SER A 220 6.07 10.71 1.18
C SER A 220 4.66 10.96 1.74
N ALA A 221 4.55 11.77 2.80
CA ALA A 221 3.26 12.16 3.37
C ALA A 221 2.37 12.88 2.34
N PHE A 222 2.95 13.78 1.54
CA PHE A 222 2.27 14.45 0.44
C PHE A 222 1.71 13.45 -0.58
N PHE A 223 2.50 12.47 -1.01
CA PHE A 223 2.03 11.43 -1.94
C PHE A 223 0.88 10.60 -1.37
N PHE A 224 0.89 10.25 -0.08
CA PHE A 224 -0.24 9.54 0.54
C PHE A 224 -1.52 10.39 0.55
N ILE A 225 -1.40 11.70 0.81
CA ILE A 225 -2.53 12.63 0.74
C ILE A 225 -3.04 12.77 -0.69
N CYS A 226 -2.15 12.93 -1.67
CA CYS A 226 -2.53 12.98 -3.09
C CYS A 226 -3.21 11.69 -3.55
N SER A 227 -2.75 10.53 -3.10
CA SER A 227 -3.39 9.24 -3.38
C SER A 227 -4.81 9.20 -2.81
N ALA A 228 -4.98 9.61 -1.55
CA ALA A 228 -6.30 9.75 -0.93
C ALA A 228 -7.21 10.73 -1.71
N ILE A 229 -6.72 11.89 -2.12
CA ILE A 229 -7.50 12.86 -2.90
C ILE A 229 -7.90 12.28 -4.26
N THR A 230 -6.98 11.59 -4.94
CA THR A 230 -7.25 10.99 -6.25
C THR A 230 -8.38 9.97 -6.19
N LEU A 231 -8.41 9.14 -5.14
CA LEU A 231 -9.49 8.18 -4.91
C LEU A 231 -10.85 8.84 -4.65
N MET A 232 -10.88 10.07 -4.12
CA MET A 232 -12.13 10.84 -3.95
C MET A 232 -12.73 11.26 -5.29
N PHE A 233 -11.89 11.55 -6.29
CA PHE A 233 -12.33 11.94 -7.63
C PHE A 233 -12.81 10.76 -8.48
N VAL A 234 -12.43 9.53 -8.13
CA VAL A 234 -12.98 8.31 -8.74
C VAL A 234 -14.40 8.07 -8.18
N GLN A 235 -15.33 8.92 -8.61
CA GLN A 235 -16.76 8.70 -8.42
C GLN A 235 -17.23 7.61 -9.39
N LYS A 236 -18.09 6.71 -8.91
CA LYS A 236 -18.82 5.80 -9.79
C LYS A 236 -19.64 6.68 -10.74
N LYS A 237 -19.37 6.64 -12.05
CA LYS A 237 -20.40 7.00 -13.03
C LYS A 237 -21.58 6.07 -12.72
N GLY A 238 -22.68 6.66 -12.27
CA GLY A 238 -23.85 5.94 -11.80
C GLY A 238 -24.27 4.88 -12.80
N VAL A 239 -24.23 3.64 -12.35
CA VAL A 239 -25.10 2.56 -12.81
C VAL A 239 -26.23 2.50 -11.80
#